data_AF-A0A183TIW4-F1
#
_entry.id   AF-A0A183TIW4-F1
#
_cell.length_a   1.000
_cell.length_b   1.000
_cell.length_c   1.000
_cell.angle_alpha   90.00
_cell.angle_beta   90.00
_cell.angle_gamma   90.00
#
_symmetry.space_group_name_H-M   'P 1'
#
loop_
_entity.id
_entity.type
_entity.pdbx_description
1 polymer ?
#
loop_
_entity_poly.entity_id
_entity_poly.type
_entity_poly.pdbx_seq_one_letter_code
_entity_poly.pdbx_strand_id
1 'polypeptide(L)'
;MEKISNGIEAISLKIKTRGSQSLEVMTLYRPPRIDTYADTCLLENIKVISCRPDVVLMGDFNAPSIRWNDLKARSSKFSFEHRLLKTTLEALFTQHVFVPTSALRTTG
;
A
#
# COMPACT_ATOMS: atom_id res chain seq x y z
N MET A 1 -5.60 -12.47 12.25
CA MET A 1 -4.62 -11.46 11.83
C MET A 1 -3.59 -12.18 10.97
N GLU A 2 -3.74 -12.12 9.64
CA GLU A 2 -2.71 -12.65 8.74
C GLU A 2 -1.49 -11.74 8.81
N LYS A 3 -0.32 -12.34 9.01
CA LYS A 3 0.94 -11.60 9.18
C LYS A 3 1.48 -11.28 7.78
N ILE A 4 1.08 -10.13 7.25
CA ILE A 4 1.36 -9.73 5.85
C ILE A 4 2.87 -9.55 5.60
N SER A 5 3.66 -9.17 6.61
CA SER A 5 5.10 -9.47 6.72
C SER A 5 5.63 -9.00 8.09
N ASN A 6 6.87 -9.33 8.47
CA ASN A 6 7.50 -8.79 9.68
C ASN A 6 7.67 -7.26 9.53
N GLY A 7 7.06 -6.50 10.45
CA GLY A 7 7.20 -5.04 10.53
C GLY A 7 6.22 -4.23 9.69
N ILE A 8 5.31 -4.88 8.95
CA ILE A 8 4.15 -4.22 8.33
C ILE A 8 2.96 -4.35 9.26
N GLU A 9 2.30 -3.23 9.50
CA GLU A 9 1.07 -3.18 10.27
C GLU A 9 -0.11 -3.27 9.31
N ALA A 10 -1.07 -4.12 9.63
CA ALA A 10 -2.23 -4.37 8.78
C ALA A 10 -3.49 -4.54 9.62
N ILE A 11 -4.57 -3.91 9.15
CA ILE A 11 -5.92 -4.10 9.70
C ILE A 11 -6.83 -4.45 8.52
N SER A 12 -7.62 -5.52 8.67
CA SER A 12 -8.67 -5.85 7.71
C SER A 12 -10.04 -5.90 8.38
N LEU A 13 -11.05 -5.47 7.63
CA LEU A 13 -12.45 -5.49 8.02
C LEU A 13 -13.27 -6.11 6.90
N LYS A 14 -14.07 -7.13 7.24
CA LYS A 14 -15.01 -7.72 6.30
C LYS A 14 -16.39 -7.11 6.48
N ILE A 15 -16.89 -6.47 5.43
CA ILE A 15 -18.21 -5.84 5.36
C ILE A 15 -19.12 -6.75 4.53
N LYS A 16 -20.33 -7.00 5.01
CA LYS A 16 -21.32 -7.81 4.29
C LYS A 16 -22.72 -7.27 4.54
N THR A 17 -23.51 -7.15 3.49
CA THR A 17 -24.96 -6.87 3.59
C THR A 17 -25.76 -8.11 3.20
N ARG A 18 -27.04 -8.15 3.57
CA ARG A 18 -27.89 -9.31 3.29
C ARG A 18 -28.09 -9.45 1.79
N GLY A 19 -27.79 -10.63 1.24
CA GLY A 19 -27.92 -10.90 -0.19
C GLY A 19 -26.74 -10.41 -1.05
N SER A 20 -25.70 -9.82 -0.47
CA SER A 20 -24.49 -9.41 -1.19
C SER A 20 -23.32 -10.35 -0.97
N GLN A 21 -22.33 -10.27 -1.86
CA GLN A 21 -20.98 -10.75 -1.58
C GLN A 21 -20.33 -9.89 -0.48
N SER A 22 -19.44 -10.51 0.30
CA SER A 22 -18.66 -9.76 1.29
C SER A 22 -17.56 -8.97 0.60
N LEU A 23 -17.29 -7.77 1.09
CA LEU A 23 -16.13 -6.96 0.71
C LEU A 23 -15.15 -6.92 1.89
N GLU A 24 -13.88 -7.20 1.63
CA GLU A 24 -12.81 -7.01 2.60
C GLU A 24 -12.10 -5.69 2.33
N VAL A 25 -12.07 -4.81 3.33
CA VAL A 25 -11.31 -3.56 3.30
C VAL A 25 -10.06 -3.78 4.12
N MET A 26 -8.90 -3.63 3.49
CA MET A 26 -7.61 -3.82 4.14
C MET A 26 -6.77 -2.55 4.09
N THR A 27 -6.27 -2.14 5.24
CA THR A 27 -5.38 -1.00 5.40
C THR A 27 -3.99 -1.49 5.80
N LEU A 28 -2.97 -1.09 5.04
CA LEU A 28 -1.57 -1.40 5.32
C LEU A 28 -0.83 -0.14 5.76
N TYR A 29 0.03 -0.27 6.75
CA TYR A 29 1.00 0.74 7.12
C TYR A 29 2.40 0.13 7.06
N ARG A 30 3.25 0.74 6.23
CA ARG A 30 4.68 0.43 6.18
C ARG A 30 5.43 1.52 6.95
N PRO A 31 6.05 1.20 8.11
CA PRO A 31 6.90 2.16 8.81
C PRO A 31 8.07 2.65 7.94
N PRO A 32 8.60 3.86 8.19
CA PRO A 32 9.81 4.31 7.52
C PRO A 32 11.00 3.43 7.93
N ARG A 33 11.88 3.10 6.97
CA ARG A 33 13.12 2.32 7.17
C ARG A 33 12.91 0.87 7.65
N ILE A 34 12.07 0.12 6.95
CA ILE A 34 11.96 -1.33 7.15
C ILE A 34 13.07 -2.08 6.41
N ASP A 35 13.28 -3.35 6.79
CA ASP A 35 14.24 -4.24 6.13
C ASP A 35 13.82 -4.58 4.68
N THR A 36 14.80 -4.76 3.78
CA THR A 36 14.58 -5.05 2.35
C THR A 36 13.76 -6.32 2.10
N TYR A 37 13.83 -7.31 3.00
CA TYR A 37 13.04 -8.53 2.95
C TYR A 37 11.56 -8.25 3.21
N ALA A 38 11.24 -7.51 4.28
CA ALA A 38 9.87 -7.08 4.58
C ALA A 38 9.24 -6.27 3.42
N ASP A 39 10.02 -5.42 2.76
CA ASP A 39 9.61 -4.70 1.55
C ASP A 39 9.23 -5.62 0.39
N THR A 40 10.03 -6.67 0.20
CA THR A 40 9.79 -7.64 -0.88
C THR A 40 8.54 -8.46 -0.59
N CYS A 41 8.42 -8.97 0.64
CA CYS A 41 7.25 -9.72 1.08
C CYS A 41 5.97 -8.88 1.00
N LEU A 42 6.02 -7.60 1.37
CA LEU A 42 4.89 -6.67 1.22
C LEU A 42 4.44 -6.58 -0.24
N LEU A 43 5.37 -6.31 -1.17
CA LEU A 43 5.04 -6.12 -2.59
C LEU A 43 4.47 -7.38 -3.24
N GLU A 44 4.96 -8.57 -2.86
CA GLU A 44 4.42 -9.84 -3.32
C GLU A 44 2.99 -10.06 -2.82
N ASN A 45 2.74 -9.81 -1.54
CA ASN A 45 1.40 -9.89 -0.97
C ASN A 45 0.43 -8.91 -1.63
N ILE A 46 0.84 -7.66 -1.87
CA ILE A 46 0.02 -6.67 -2.59
C ILE A 46 -0.42 -7.21 -3.95
N LYS A 47 0.48 -7.84 -4.71
CA LYS A 47 0.14 -8.42 -6.01
C LYS A 47 -0.90 -9.52 -5.89
N VAL A 48 -0.71 -10.45 -4.95
CA VAL A 48 -1.67 -11.55 -4.73
C VAL A 48 -3.04 -11.02 -4.30
N ILE A 49 -3.06 -10.08 -3.36
CA ILE A 49 -4.29 -9.46 -2.84
C ILE A 49 -5.00 -8.66 -3.92
N SER A 50 -4.28 -7.92 -4.76
CA SER A 50 -4.87 -7.09 -5.82
C SER A 50 -5.63 -7.89 -6.89
N CYS A 51 -5.33 -9.19 -7.02
CA CYS A 51 -6.06 -10.08 -7.93
C CYS A 51 -7.44 -10.48 -7.38
N ARG A 52 -7.73 -10.22 -6.11
CA ARG A 52 -9.00 -10.58 -5.48
C ARG A 52 -10.06 -9.51 -5.78
N PRO A 53 -11.19 -9.88 -6.41
CA PRO A 53 -12.25 -8.91 -6.74
C PRO A 53 -13.06 -8.46 -5.51
N ASP A 54 -12.92 -9.16 -4.39
CA ASP A 54 -13.62 -8.90 -3.13
C ASP A 54 -12.78 -8.10 -2.11
N VAL A 55 -11.66 -7.50 -2.54
CA VAL A 55 -10.77 -6.73 -1.66
C VAL A 55 -10.57 -5.31 -2.15
N VAL A 56 -10.70 -4.36 -1.23
CA VAL A 56 -10.16 -3.00 -1.39
C VAL A 56 -8.92 -2.89 -0.51
N LEU A 57 -7.77 -2.64 -1.15
CA LEU A 57 -6.52 -2.42 -0.46
C LEU A 57 -6.16 -0.93 -0.48
N MET A 58 -5.85 -0.39 0.70
CA MET A 58 -5.39 0.98 0.91
C MET A 58 -4.25 1.01 1.93
N GLY A 59 -3.54 2.13 2.04
CA GLY A 59 -2.47 2.24 3.02
C GLY A 59 -1.55 3.44 2.87
N ASP A 60 -0.67 3.62 3.86
CA ASP A 60 0.47 4.54 3.81
C ASP A 60 1.76 3.72 3.76
N PHE A 61 2.47 3.84 2.63
CA PHE A 61 3.67 3.07 2.35
C PHE A 61 4.97 3.82 2.69
N ASN A 62 4.89 5.07 3.20
CA ASN A 62 6.04 5.92 3.48
C ASN A 62 7.06 5.93 2.30
N ALA A 63 6.58 6.25 1.10
CA ALA A 63 7.35 6.24 -0.15
C ALA A 63 7.54 7.66 -0.72
N PRO A 64 8.26 8.56 -0.02
CA PRO A 64 8.35 9.99 -0.38
C PRO A 64 9.08 10.24 -1.71
N SER A 65 9.85 9.27 -2.20
CA SER A 65 10.57 9.37 -3.47
C SER A 65 9.65 9.24 -4.70
N ILE A 66 8.38 8.85 -4.51
CA ILE A 66 7.37 8.76 -5.57
C ILE A 66 6.68 10.12 -5.74
N ARG A 67 6.77 10.66 -6.95
CA ARG A 67 5.90 11.75 -7.41
C ARG A 67 4.64 11.15 -8.00
N TRP A 68 3.59 11.06 -7.18
CA TRP A 68 2.33 10.44 -7.58
C TRP A 68 1.63 11.19 -8.72
N ASN A 69 1.71 12.52 -8.76
CA ASN A 69 1.13 13.34 -9.84
C ASN A 69 1.70 12.99 -11.22
N ASP A 70 2.99 12.64 -11.28
CA ASP A 70 3.71 12.37 -12.52
C ASP A 70 3.91 10.86 -12.75
N LEU A 71 3.46 10.02 -11.81
CA LEU A 71 3.75 8.58 -11.74
C LEU A 71 5.24 8.27 -11.98
N LYS A 72 6.12 9.00 -11.27
CA LYS A 72 7.59 8.88 -11.39
C LYS A 72 8.25 8.72 -10.03
N ALA A 73 9.14 7.74 -9.90
CA ALA A 73 10.05 7.63 -8.76
C ALA A 73 11.40 8.29 -9.06
N ARG A 74 11.91 9.13 -8.14
CA ARG A 74 13.26 9.75 -8.23
C ARG A 74 14.39 8.84 -7.75
N SER A 75 14.07 7.60 -7.38
CA SER A 75 14.96 6.61 -6.79
C SER A 75 15.45 5.58 -7.83
N SER A 76 16.39 4.72 -7.42
CA SER A 76 16.92 3.64 -8.27
C SER A 76 15.83 2.64 -8.64
N LYS A 77 15.99 1.93 -9.77
CA LYS A 77 15.03 0.89 -10.21
C LYS A 77 14.85 -0.26 -9.20
N PHE A 78 15.82 -0.46 -8.33
CA PHE A 78 15.82 -1.50 -7.30
C PHE A 78 15.21 -1.03 -5.96
N SER A 79 14.95 0.28 -5.82
CA SER A 79 14.32 0.84 -4.62
C SER A 79 12.90 0.32 -4.42
N PHE A 80 12.45 0.32 -3.16
CA PHE A 80 11.08 0.01 -2.81
C PHE A 80 10.10 0.90 -3.57
N GLU A 81 10.36 2.21 -3.65
CA GLU A 81 9.47 3.19 -4.29
C GLU A 81 9.28 2.92 -5.79
N HIS A 82 10.35 2.55 -6.49
CA HIS A 82 10.24 2.22 -7.91
C HIS A 82 9.44 0.93 -8.12
N ARG A 83 9.68 -0.08 -7.27
CA ARG A 83 8.96 -1.36 -7.31
C ARG A 83 7.49 -1.19 -6.92
N LEU A 84 7.20 -0.39 -5.89
CA LEU A 84 5.84 -0.05 -5.46
C LEU A 84 5.09 0.65 -6.60
N LEU A 85 5.67 1.70 -7.18
CA LEU A 85 5.07 2.41 -8.32
C LEU A 85 4.77 1.47 -9.49
N LYS A 86 5.71 0.56 -9.82
CA LYS A 86 5.48 -0.46 -10.85
C LYS A 86 4.31 -1.37 -10.49
N THR A 87 4.26 -1.88 -9.25
CA THR A 87 3.14 -2.69 -8.77
C THR A 87 1.82 -1.92 -8.83
N THR A 88 1.81 -0.64 -8.45
CA THR A 88 0.62 0.23 -8.53
C THR A 88 0.08 0.32 -9.96
N LEU A 89 0.96 0.53 -10.94
CA LEU A 89 0.59 0.62 -12.35
C LEU A 89 0.11 -0.71 -12.93
N GLU A 90 0.73 -1.83 -12.53
CA GLU A 90 0.35 -3.18 -12.96
C GLU A 90 -0.98 -3.64 -12.34
N ALA A 91 -1.23 -3.29 -11.08
CA ALA A 91 -2.39 -3.74 -10.31
C ALA A 91 -3.53 -2.70 -10.21
N LEU A 92 -3.50 -1.65 -11.05
CA LEU A 92 -4.51 -0.59 -11.14
C LEU A 92 -4.82 0.12 -9.80
N PHE A 93 -3.84 0.22 -8.91
CA PHE A 93 -4.00 1.01 -7.69
C PHE A 93 -4.12 2.49 -8.01
N THR A 94 -5.01 3.20 -7.33
CA THR A 94 -5.18 4.64 -7.45
C THR A 94 -4.71 5.34 -6.17
N GLN A 95 -3.90 6.40 -6.32
CA GLN A 95 -3.44 7.22 -5.21
C GLN A 95 -4.51 8.29 -4.92
N HIS A 96 -5.02 8.32 -3.69
CA HIS A 96 -6.01 9.31 -3.25
C HIS A 96 -5.42 10.45 -2.40
N VAL A 97 -4.19 10.33 -1.91
CA VAL A 97 -3.54 11.32 -1.04
C VAL A 97 -2.40 12.02 -1.79
N PHE A 98 -2.54 13.32 -2.05
CA PHE A 98 -1.57 14.11 -2.83
C PHE A 98 -0.65 15.00 -1.98
N VAL A 99 -0.91 15.09 -0.68
CA VAL A 99 -0.12 15.86 0.29
C VAL A 99 0.57 14.89 1.23
N PRO A 100 1.86 15.08 1.56
CA PRO A 100 2.54 14.22 2.52
C PRO A 100 1.77 14.14 3.84
N THR A 101 1.46 12.94 4.32
CA THR A 101 0.79 12.71 5.62
C THR A 101 1.56 13.37 6.78
N SER A 102 2.89 13.45 6.66
CA SER A 102 3.76 14.12 7.63
C SER A 102 3.58 15.64 7.71
N ALA A 103 3.15 16.29 6.61
CA ALA A 103 2.92 17.74 6.57
C ALA A 103 1.62 18.16 7.27
N LEU A 104 0.74 17.21 7.57
CA LEU A 104 -0.50 17.46 8.33
C LEU A 104 -0.26 17.62 9.84
N ARG A 105 0.93 17.31 10.34
CA ARG A 105 1.25 17.33 11.79
C ARG A 105 1.66 18.71 12.33
N THR A 106 1.78 19.73 11.49
CA THR A 106 2.27 21.08 11.90
C THR A 106 1.16 22.09 12.21
N THR A 107 -0.08 21.66 12.46
CA THR A 107 -1.19 22.57 12.84
C THR A 107 -1.89 22.20 14.15
N GLY A 108 -1.21 21.42 15.01
CA GLY A 108 -1.66 21.11 16.38
C GLY A 108 -0.92 21.95 17.41
#